data_AF-A0A401TSE8-F1
#
_entry.id   AF-A0A401TSE8-F1
#
_cell.length_a   1.000
_cell.length_b   1.000
_cell.length_c   1.000
_cell.angle_alpha   90.00
_cell.angle_beta   90.00
_cell.angle_gamma   90.00
#
_symmetry.space_group_name_H-M   'P 1'
#
loop_
_entity.id
_entity.type
_entity.pdbx_description
1 polymer ?
#
loop_
_entity_poly.entity_id
_entity_poly.type
_entity_poly.pdbx_seq_one_letter_code
_entity_poly.pdbx_strand_id
1 'polypeptide(L)'
;MPRVVPSQVASFIDQAFESDAVGVSHNTAGMFSALVRLVEEIPQELLTLGASDYDDLICGMEAIRSSVTFWQQKGVGSIGAPTVVNRRALNLIHSALLKCPDEIPSPSTADLAFIEDAELKDSIRLDISTATSAFHNGEWKAATVLAGSAAEALLLWAITDSSELQTLPSPPKGAPDRWGLGDYIGVAETLSLIDADTAKQATLAKN
;
A
#
# COMPACT_ATOMS: atom_id res chain seq x y z
N MET A 1 18.14 -5.23 -7.02
CA MET A 1 17.46 -4.31 -7.97
C MET A 1 16.42 -3.53 -7.19
N PRO A 2 16.11 -2.26 -7.55
CA PRO A 2 15.03 -1.53 -6.88
C PRO A 2 13.71 -2.28 -7.05
N ARG A 3 12.91 -2.37 -5.98
CA ARG A 3 11.55 -2.91 -6.05
C ARG A 3 10.68 -1.88 -6.77
N VAL A 4 10.08 -2.24 -7.90
CA VAL A 4 9.16 -1.36 -8.63
C VAL A 4 7.78 -1.45 -7.97
N VAL A 5 7.19 -0.31 -7.67
CA VAL A 5 5.86 -0.20 -7.04
C VAL A 5 4.87 0.53 -7.95
N PRO A 6 3.55 0.27 -7.85
CA PRO A 6 2.53 0.88 -8.70
C PRO A 6 2.58 2.41 -8.78
N SER A 7 2.72 3.12 -7.65
CA SER A 7 2.75 4.59 -7.63
C SER A 7 3.97 5.19 -8.33
N GLN A 8 5.10 4.48 -8.30
CA GLN A 8 6.30 4.87 -9.03
C GLN A 8 6.05 4.84 -10.54
N VAL A 9 5.34 3.81 -11.02
CA VAL A 9 5.01 3.69 -12.43
C VAL A 9 3.93 4.70 -12.83
N ALA A 10 2.94 4.95 -11.97
CA ALA A 10 1.95 6.01 -12.18
C ALA A 10 2.62 7.39 -12.29
N SER A 11 3.53 7.71 -11.36
CA SER A 11 4.31 8.96 -11.38
C SER A 11 5.19 9.06 -12.62
N PHE A 12 5.74 7.94 -13.10
CA PHE A 12 6.47 7.91 -14.36
C PHE A 12 5.55 8.27 -15.53
N ILE A 13 4.30 7.77 -15.57
CA ILE A 13 3.33 8.15 -16.61
C ILE A 13 3.11 9.67 -16.61
N ASP A 14 2.82 10.25 -15.44
CA ASP A 14 2.55 11.68 -15.29
C ASP A 14 3.72 12.58 -15.71
N GLN A 15 4.96 12.16 -15.42
CA GLN A 15 6.17 12.92 -15.75
C GLN A 15 6.61 12.73 -17.19
N ALA A 16 6.52 11.51 -17.70
CA ALA A 16 7.05 11.13 -19.01
C ALA A 16 6.08 11.51 -20.14
N PHE A 17 4.78 11.55 -19.87
CA PHE A 17 3.76 11.83 -20.87
C PHE A 17 3.00 13.10 -20.49
N GLU A 18 3.51 14.26 -20.94
CA GLU A 18 2.87 15.57 -20.74
C GLU A 18 1.42 15.64 -21.24
N SER A 19 1.03 14.74 -22.15
CA SER A 19 -0.32 14.58 -22.64
C SER A 19 -0.66 13.12 -22.88
N ASP A 20 -1.87 12.74 -22.47
CA ASP A 20 -2.48 11.45 -22.82
C ASP A 20 -2.61 11.23 -24.35
N ALA A 21 -2.48 12.29 -25.16
CA ALA A 21 -2.58 12.22 -26.62
C ALA A 21 -1.24 11.87 -27.31
N VAL A 22 -0.19 11.58 -26.53
CA VAL A 22 1.15 11.30 -27.08
C VAL A 22 1.12 10.05 -27.96
N GLY A 23 1.45 10.25 -29.23
CA GLY A 23 1.62 9.19 -30.21
C GLY A 23 2.96 8.46 -30.09
N VAL A 24 3.09 7.31 -30.74
CA VAL A 24 4.36 6.59 -30.81
C VAL A 24 5.19 7.10 -31.98
N SER A 25 6.41 7.51 -31.68
CA SER A 25 7.37 8.07 -32.63
C SER A 25 8.80 7.68 -32.24
N HIS A 26 9.79 8.10 -33.02
CA HIS A 26 11.21 7.87 -32.69
C HIS A 26 11.62 8.44 -31.33
N ASN A 27 10.96 9.50 -30.86
CA ASN A 27 11.26 10.12 -29.57
C ASN A 27 10.54 9.43 -28.39
N THR A 28 9.41 8.78 -28.63
CA THR A 28 8.51 8.29 -27.57
C THR A 28 8.43 6.76 -27.50
N ALA A 29 8.82 6.03 -28.55
CA ALA A 29 8.76 4.56 -28.60
C ALA A 29 9.58 3.89 -27.48
N GLY A 30 10.74 4.44 -27.15
CA GLY A 30 11.55 3.97 -26.03
C GLY A 30 10.84 4.15 -24.68
N MET A 31 10.15 5.27 -24.48
CA MET A 31 9.42 5.57 -23.25
C MET A 31 8.22 4.64 -23.08
N PHE A 32 7.47 4.37 -24.14
CA PHE A 32 6.39 3.38 -24.15
C PHE A 32 6.89 1.96 -23.84
N SER A 33 8.03 1.57 -24.41
CA SER A 33 8.64 0.26 -24.12
C SER A 33 9.11 0.16 -22.66
N ALA A 34 9.69 1.24 -22.12
CA ALA A 34 10.09 1.31 -20.73
C ALA A 34 8.89 1.24 -19.78
N LEU A 35 7.78 1.92 -20.09
CA LEU A 35 6.55 1.84 -19.31
C LEU A 35 6.05 0.40 -19.19
N VAL A 36 5.91 -0.29 -20.32
CA VAL A 36 5.43 -1.69 -20.31
C VAL A 36 6.34 -2.56 -19.46
N ARG A 37 7.66 -2.42 -19.60
CA ARG A 37 8.63 -3.16 -18.79
C ARG A 37 8.53 -2.83 -17.29
N LEU A 38 8.34 -1.57 -16.93
CA LEU A 38 8.17 -1.17 -15.53
C LEU A 38 6.93 -1.80 -14.91
N VAL A 39 5.81 -1.86 -15.65
CA VAL A 39 4.59 -2.54 -15.19
C VAL A 39 4.83 -4.03 -14.97
N GLU A 40 5.59 -4.70 -15.84
CA GLU A 40 5.95 -6.11 -15.69
C GLU A 40 6.89 -6.40 -14.52
N GLU A 41 7.67 -5.41 -14.09
CA GLU A 41 8.56 -5.52 -12.93
C GLU A 41 7.82 -5.28 -11.60
N ILE A 42 6.53 -4.89 -11.62
CA ILE A 42 5.70 -4.79 -10.41
C ILE A 42 5.44 -6.19 -9.85
N PRO A 43 5.74 -6.45 -8.56
CA PRO A 43 5.43 -7.72 -7.92
C PRO A 43 3.93 -8.04 -7.99
N GLN A 44 3.59 -9.29 -8.33
CA GLN A 44 2.21 -9.72 -8.57
C GLN A 44 1.32 -9.52 -7.33
N GLU A 45 1.89 -9.64 -6.13
CA GLU A 45 1.15 -9.37 -4.90
C GLU A 45 0.57 -7.96 -4.87
N LEU A 46 1.26 -6.94 -5.40
CA LEU A 46 0.81 -5.54 -5.41
C LEU A 46 -0.30 -5.28 -6.43
N LEU A 47 -0.56 -6.21 -7.37
CA LEU A 47 -1.59 -6.07 -8.40
C LEU A 47 -2.96 -6.55 -7.89
N THR A 48 -3.47 -5.93 -6.83
CA THR A 48 -4.76 -6.24 -6.21
C THR A 48 -5.94 -5.65 -7.00
N LEU A 49 -6.03 -6.01 -8.28
CA LEU A 49 -7.05 -5.48 -9.20
C LEU A 49 -8.26 -6.41 -9.30
N GLY A 50 -9.45 -5.82 -9.43
CA GLY A 50 -10.63 -6.57 -9.87
C GLY A 50 -10.50 -7.03 -11.32
N ALA A 51 -11.24 -8.08 -11.72
CA ALA A 51 -11.12 -8.68 -13.06
C ALA A 51 -11.19 -7.66 -14.21
N SER A 52 -12.14 -6.72 -14.15
CA SER A 52 -12.29 -5.69 -15.18
C SER A 52 -11.11 -4.72 -15.25
N ASP A 53 -10.53 -4.35 -14.12
CA ASP A 53 -9.39 -3.43 -14.08
C ASP A 53 -8.10 -4.13 -14.53
N TYR A 54 -7.98 -5.42 -14.22
CA TYR A 54 -6.91 -6.26 -14.71
C TYR A 54 -6.98 -6.44 -16.24
N ASP A 55 -8.16 -6.69 -16.79
CA ASP A 55 -8.37 -6.77 -18.24
C ASP A 55 -7.98 -5.45 -18.94
N ASP A 56 -8.35 -4.31 -18.33
CA ASP A 56 -8.00 -2.97 -18.83
C ASP A 56 -6.47 -2.72 -18.80
N LEU A 57 -5.79 -3.14 -17.73
CA LEU A 57 -4.33 -3.08 -17.60
C LEU A 57 -3.65 -3.88 -18.72
N ILE A 58 -4.04 -5.15 -18.88
CA ILE A 58 -3.46 -6.04 -19.90
C ILE A 58 -3.73 -5.52 -21.30
N CYS A 59 -4.97 -5.12 -21.61
CA CYS A 59 -5.30 -4.57 -22.92
C CYS A 59 -4.52 -3.28 -23.21
N GLY A 60 -4.33 -2.42 -22.21
CA GLY A 60 -3.53 -1.20 -22.32
C GLY A 60 -2.06 -1.50 -22.65
N MET A 61 -1.44 -2.43 -21.92
CA MET A 61 -0.05 -2.85 -22.16
C MET A 61 0.13 -3.41 -23.57
N GLU A 62 -0.76 -4.30 -24.00
CA GLU A 62 -0.69 -4.94 -25.32
C GLU A 62 -0.97 -3.96 -26.46
N ALA A 63 -1.87 -2.98 -26.26
CA ALA A 63 -2.07 -1.91 -27.23
C ALA A 63 -0.78 -1.10 -27.45
N ILE A 64 -0.06 -0.77 -26.36
CA ILE A 64 1.23 -0.09 -26.45
C ILE A 64 2.26 -0.96 -27.17
N ARG A 65 2.40 -2.24 -26.81
CA ARG A 65 3.35 -3.17 -27.48
C ARG A 65 3.06 -3.26 -28.97
N SER A 66 1.79 -3.42 -29.35
CA SER A 66 1.37 -3.51 -30.75
C SER A 66 1.69 -2.22 -31.51
N SER A 67 1.39 -1.06 -30.93
CA SER A 67 1.71 0.25 -31.52
C SER A 67 3.21 0.46 -31.70
N VAL A 68 4.03 0.16 -30.69
CA VAL A 68 5.49 0.25 -30.79
C VAL A 68 6.04 -0.69 -31.88
N THR A 69 5.57 -1.94 -31.90
CA THR A 69 5.98 -2.93 -32.91
C THR A 69 5.61 -2.48 -34.32
N PHE A 70 4.37 -1.99 -34.51
CA PHE A 70 3.91 -1.48 -35.79
C PHE A 70 4.77 -0.30 -36.26
N TRP A 71 5.06 0.65 -35.37
CA TRP A 71 5.91 1.79 -35.68
C TRP A 71 7.34 1.35 -36.07
N GLN A 72 7.94 0.42 -35.32
CA GLN A 72 9.28 -0.13 -35.62
C GLN A 72 9.34 -0.80 -36.99
N GLN A 73 8.27 -1.47 -37.42
CA GLN A 73 8.21 -2.13 -38.73
C GLN A 73 7.99 -1.16 -39.89
N LYS A 74 7.25 -0.07 -39.68
CA LYS A 74 6.90 0.90 -40.74
C LYS A 74 7.89 2.06 -40.84
N GLY A 75 8.56 2.43 -39.74
CA GLY A 75 9.73 3.29 -39.69
C GLY A 75 9.54 4.76 -40.11
N VAL A 76 8.31 5.21 -40.40
CA VAL A 76 8.07 6.58 -40.90
C VAL A 76 6.97 7.28 -40.11
N GLY A 77 7.30 8.45 -39.57
CA GLY A 77 6.36 9.37 -38.93
C GLY A 77 6.02 9.03 -37.48
N SER A 78 4.95 9.66 -37.00
CA SER A 78 4.32 9.38 -35.71
C SER A 78 3.03 8.60 -35.97
N ILE A 79 2.77 7.56 -35.19
CA ILE A 79 1.45 6.93 -35.13
C ILE A 79 0.66 7.55 -33.98
N GLY A 80 -0.67 7.57 -34.13
CA GLY A 80 -1.56 8.09 -33.08
C GLY A 80 -1.36 7.38 -31.73
N ALA A 81 -1.89 8.01 -30.68
CA ALA A 81 -1.83 7.44 -29.33
C ALA A 81 -2.42 6.02 -29.31
N PRO A 82 -1.77 5.05 -28.62
CA PRO A 82 -2.32 3.71 -28.46
C PRO A 82 -3.69 3.75 -27.78
N THR A 83 -4.68 3.06 -28.36
CA THR A 83 -6.06 3.04 -27.85
C THR A 83 -6.64 1.64 -27.84
N VAL A 84 -7.54 1.40 -26.88
CA VAL A 84 -8.35 0.19 -26.71
C VAL A 84 -9.81 0.61 -26.68
N VAL A 85 -10.61 0.21 -27.67
CA VAL A 85 -12.05 0.53 -27.76
C VAL A 85 -12.32 2.02 -27.48
N ASN A 86 -11.62 2.91 -28.18
CA ASN A 86 -11.67 4.38 -28.03
C ASN A 86 -11.18 4.95 -26.68
N ARG A 87 -10.65 4.14 -25.77
CA ARG A 87 -9.98 4.60 -24.54
C ARG A 87 -8.47 4.63 -24.76
N ARG A 88 -7.78 5.59 -24.15
CA ARG A 88 -6.32 5.73 -24.27
C ARG A 88 -5.61 4.72 -23.38
N ALA A 89 -4.64 4.01 -23.93
CA ALA A 89 -3.96 2.93 -23.23
C ALA A 89 -3.23 3.43 -21.97
N LEU A 90 -2.61 4.62 -22.02
CA LEU A 90 -1.98 5.25 -20.86
C LEU A 90 -2.96 5.44 -19.70
N ASN A 91 -4.16 5.93 -19.99
CA ASN A 91 -5.18 6.18 -18.96
C ASN A 91 -5.70 4.87 -18.34
N LEU A 92 -5.81 3.79 -19.13
CA LEU A 92 -6.19 2.47 -18.62
C LEU A 92 -5.14 1.95 -17.64
N ILE A 93 -3.86 1.98 -18.05
CA ILE A 93 -2.75 1.56 -17.18
C ILE A 93 -2.68 2.43 -15.93
N HIS A 94 -2.71 3.76 -16.10
CA HIS A 94 -2.62 4.70 -14.99
C HIS A 94 -3.75 4.52 -13.98
N SER A 95 -5.00 4.44 -14.44
CA SER A 95 -6.17 4.26 -13.57
C SER A 95 -6.19 2.91 -12.86
N ALA A 96 -5.66 1.85 -13.47
CA ALA A 96 -5.47 0.56 -12.81
C ALA A 96 -4.39 0.66 -11.72
N LEU A 97 -3.22 1.22 -12.04
CA LEU A 97 -2.11 1.33 -11.08
C LEU A 97 -2.45 2.18 -9.85
N LEU A 98 -3.27 3.22 -9.99
CA LEU A 98 -3.74 4.03 -8.85
C LEU A 98 -4.62 3.26 -7.85
N LYS A 99 -5.17 2.11 -8.25
CA LYS A 99 -5.97 1.24 -7.37
C LYS A 99 -5.12 0.21 -6.63
N CYS A 100 -3.86 0.04 -7.04
CA CYS A 100 -2.94 -0.91 -6.45
C CYS A 100 -2.19 -0.29 -5.27
N PRO A 101 -2.00 -1.01 -4.16
CA PRO A 101 -1.15 -0.56 -3.06
C PRO A 101 0.33 -0.65 -3.43
N ASP A 102 1.15 0.22 -2.85
CA ASP A 102 2.61 0.14 -3.00
C ASP A 102 3.25 -0.90 -2.10
N GLU A 103 2.57 -1.23 -1.01
CA GLU A 103 3.04 -2.18 0.00
C GLU A 103 1.87 -3.02 0.48
N ILE A 104 2.16 -4.29 0.76
CA ILE A 104 1.20 -5.23 1.35
C ILE A 104 1.87 -5.85 2.56
N PRO A 105 1.12 -6.08 3.65
CA PRO A 105 1.64 -6.81 4.79
C PRO A 105 2.24 -8.16 4.36
N SER A 106 3.38 -8.54 4.96
CA SER A 106 3.97 -9.85 4.73
C SER A 106 2.93 -10.96 5.00
N PRO A 107 2.88 -12.03 4.19
CA PRO A 107 2.02 -13.18 4.46
C PRO A 107 2.32 -13.86 5.81
N SER A 108 3.54 -13.67 6.33
CA SER A 108 3.94 -14.17 7.66
C SER A 108 3.38 -13.34 8.81
N THR A 109 2.86 -12.13 8.53
CA THR A 109 2.25 -11.27 9.54
C THR A 109 0.87 -11.81 9.90
N ALA A 110 0.62 -11.95 11.21
CA ALA A 110 -0.64 -12.43 11.75
C ALA A 110 -1.85 -11.72 11.11
N ASP A 111 -2.90 -12.47 10.83
CA ASP A 111 -4.07 -11.99 10.08
C ASP A 111 -4.99 -11.05 10.88
N LEU A 112 -4.78 -10.94 12.20
CA LEU A 112 -5.59 -10.11 13.11
C LEU A 112 -7.11 -10.34 12.92
N ALA A 113 -7.53 -11.61 12.80
CA ALA A 113 -8.90 -12.00 12.47
C ALA A 113 -9.98 -11.54 13.47
N PHE A 114 -9.59 -11.00 14.62
CA PHE A 114 -10.48 -10.40 15.61
C PHE A 114 -10.92 -8.96 15.25
N ILE A 115 -10.28 -8.30 14.29
CA ILE A 115 -10.67 -6.97 13.79
C ILE A 115 -11.57 -7.15 12.56
N GLU A 116 -12.83 -6.72 12.66
CA GLU A 116 -13.79 -6.82 11.54
C GLU A 116 -13.52 -5.78 10.44
N ASP A 117 -13.08 -4.57 10.83
CA ASP A 117 -12.73 -3.51 9.89
C ASP A 117 -11.48 -3.90 9.09
N ALA A 118 -11.69 -4.18 7.80
CA ALA A 118 -10.64 -4.63 6.89
C ALA A 118 -9.56 -3.57 6.66
N GLU A 119 -9.92 -2.28 6.60
CA GLU A 119 -8.97 -1.20 6.32
C GLU A 119 -8.06 -0.97 7.54
N LEU A 120 -8.65 -0.90 8.74
CA LEU A 120 -7.89 -0.81 9.99
C LEU A 120 -6.97 -2.02 10.16
N LYS A 121 -7.50 -3.22 9.91
CA LYS A 121 -6.76 -4.47 10.01
C LYS A 121 -5.54 -4.48 9.09
N ASP A 122 -5.71 -4.13 7.82
CA ASP A 122 -4.61 -4.14 6.86
C ASP A 122 -3.58 -3.05 7.17
N SER A 123 -4.02 -1.87 7.64
CA SER A 123 -3.10 -0.81 8.11
C SER A 123 -2.23 -1.27 9.27
N ILE A 124 -2.81 -1.89 10.31
CA ILE A 124 -2.04 -2.38 11.46
C ILE A 124 -1.09 -3.50 11.04
N ARG A 125 -1.55 -4.42 10.17
CA ARG A 125 -0.70 -5.50 9.65
C ARG A 125 0.47 -4.96 8.84
N LEU A 126 0.28 -3.87 8.10
CA LEU A 126 1.35 -3.23 7.35
C LEU A 126 2.42 -2.70 8.31
N ASP A 127 2.03 -1.97 9.34
CA ASP A 127 2.95 -1.47 10.37
C ASP A 127 3.72 -2.61 11.05
N ILE A 128 3.06 -3.72 11.41
CA ILE A 128 3.72 -4.90 11.99
C ILE A 128 4.73 -5.52 11.02
N SER A 129 4.34 -5.67 9.75
CA SER A 129 5.19 -6.22 8.70
C SER A 129 6.44 -5.37 8.48
N THR A 130 6.26 -4.05 8.40
CA THR A 130 7.33 -3.09 8.18
C THR A 130 8.22 -2.99 9.41
N ALA A 131 7.66 -3.01 10.62
CA ALA A 131 8.43 -3.07 11.86
C ALA A 131 9.31 -4.34 11.94
N THR A 132 8.76 -5.49 11.55
CA THR A 132 9.47 -6.79 11.53
C THR A 132 10.61 -6.77 10.51
N SER A 133 10.36 -6.23 9.31
CA SER A 133 11.37 -6.10 8.27
C SER A 133 12.49 -5.14 8.69
N ALA A 134 12.14 -3.98 9.24
CA ALA A 134 13.08 -3.01 9.78
C ALA A 134 13.94 -3.62 10.90
N PHE A 135 13.35 -4.42 11.78
CA PHE A 135 14.07 -5.14 12.83
C PHE A 135 15.11 -6.11 12.23
N HIS A 136 14.72 -6.92 11.25
CA HIS A 136 15.64 -7.85 10.59
C HIS A 136 16.75 -7.16 9.79
N ASN A 137 16.48 -5.97 9.26
CA ASN A 137 17.45 -5.16 8.51
C ASN A 137 18.35 -4.30 9.42
N GLY A 138 18.14 -4.32 10.74
CA GLY A 138 18.91 -3.50 11.69
C GLY A 138 18.51 -2.01 11.70
N GLU A 139 17.34 -1.67 11.17
CA GLU A 139 16.77 -0.33 11.13
C GLU A 139 16.02 -0.02 12.43
N TRP A 140 16.75 -0.01 13.55
CA TRP A 140 16.18 -0.01 14.91
C TRP A 140 15.18 1.12 15.17
N LYS A 141 15.45 2.33 14.66
CA LYS A 141 14.55 3.47 14.84
C LYS A 141 13.20 3.24 14.15
N ALA A 142 13.22 2.75 12.91
CA ALA A 142 11.99 2.45 12.17
C ALA A 142 11.24 1.29 12.85
N ALA A 143 11.96 0.24 13.24
CA ALA A 143 11.38 -0.90 13.93
C ALA A 143 10.64 -0.50 15.21
N THR A 144 11.28 0.29 16.09
CA THR A 144 10.66 0.73 17.35
C THR A 144 9.46 1.66 17.14
N VAL A 145 9.56 2.62 16.22
CA VAL A 145 8.46 3.58 15.96
C VAL A 145 7.23 2.86 15.39
N LEU A 146 7.43 2.00 14.39
CA LEU A 146 6.32 1.28 13.74
C LEU A 146 5.72 0.22 14.66
N ALA A 147 6.55 -0.51 15.44
CA ALA A 147 6.04 -1.45 16.43
C ALA A 147 5.23 -0.73 17.54
N GLY A 148 5.68 0.45 17.97
CA GLY A 148 4.94 1.28 18.93
C GLY A 148 3.59 1.74 18.37
N SER A 149 3.57 2.24 17.13
CA SER A 149 2.34 2.62 16.42
C SER A 149 1.35 1.45 16.32
N ALA A 150 1.82 0.27 15.90
CA ALA A 150 0.99 -0.92 15.82
C ALA A 150 0.42 -1.34 17.19
N ALA A 151 1.23 -1.28 18.25
CA ALA A 151 0.79 -1.59 19.61
C ALA A 151 -0.27 -0.59 20.12
N GLU A 152 -0.07 0.72 19.89
CA GLU A 152 -1.05 1.75 20.24
C GLU A 152 -2.37 1.52 19.50
N ALA A 153 -2.31 1.25 18.19
CA ALA A 153 -3.50 1.01 17.37
C ALA A 153 -4.29 -0.24 17.85
N LEU A 154 -3.60 -1.34 18.16
CA LEU A 154 -4.21 -2.56 18.70
C LEU A 154 -4.88 -2.32 20.06
N LEU A 155 -4.20 -1.62 20.98
CA LEU A 155 -4.76 -1.32 22.29
C LEU A 155 -5.94 -0.36 22.20
N LEU A 156 -5.83 0.70 21.39
CA LEU A 156 -6.92 1.64 21.16
C LEU A 156 -8.14 0.91 20.59
N TRP A 157 -7.96 0.10 19.55
CA TRP A 157 -9.04 -0.73 18.98
C TRP A 157 -9.72 -1.56 20.06
N ALA A 158 -8.96 -2.37 20.81
CA ALA A 158 -9.52 -3.27 21.83
C ALA A 158 -10.27 -2.51 22.94
N ILE A 159 -9.75 -1.36 23.36
CA ILE A 159 -10.39 -0.50 24.35
C ILE A 159 -11.69 0.08 23.81
N THR A 160 -11.71 0.56 22.57
CA THR A 160 -12.90 1.17 21.97
C THR A 160 -14.00 0.15 21.65
N ASP A 161 -13.63 -1.08 21.35
CA ASP A 161 -14.55 -2.20 21.12
C ASP A 161 -15.16 -2.72 22.44
N SER A 162 -14.49 -2.51 23.57
CA SER A 162 -14.97 -2.94 24.88
C SER A 162 -16.13 -2.07 25.40
N SER A 163 -17.27 -2.71 25.69
CA SER A 163 -18.40 -2.06 26.37
C SER A 163 -18.07 -1.59 27.79
N GLU A 164 -17.02 -2.14 28.40
CA GLU A 164 -16.62 -1.84 29.79
C GLU A 164 -15.89 -0.51 29.91
N LEU A 165 -15.46 0.11 28.80
CA LEU A 165 -14.81 1.41 28.80
C LEU A 165 -15.63 2.49 29.54
N GLN A 166 -16.96 2.45 29.40
CA GLN A 166 -17.87 3.41 30.06
C GLN A 166 -17.98 3.20 31.56
N THR A 167 -17.57 2.02 32.06
CA THR A 167 -17.66 1.62 33.46
C THR A 167 -16.36 1.86 34.23
N LEU A 168 -15.31 2.34 33.55
CA LEU A 168 -14.04 2.67 34.19
C LEU A 168 -14.24 3.74 35.27
N PRO A 169 -13.84 3.48 36.53
CA PRO A 169 -14.05 4.40 37.62
C PRO A 169 -13.22 5.69 37.49
N SER A 170 -12.07 5.62 36.82
CA SER A 170 -11.14 6.75 36.62
C SER A 170 -10.46 6.66 35.25
N PRO A 171 -11.16 6.99 34.14
CA PRO A 171 -10.54 6.98 32.82
C PRO A 171 -9.51 8.11 32.68
N PRO A 172 -8.51 7.95 31.79
CA PRO A 172 -7.60 9.03 31.41
C PRO A 172 -8.35 10.25 30.88
N LYS A 173 -7.74 11.43 30.98
CA LYS A 173 -8.39 12.69 30.57
C LYS A 173 -8.48 12.80 29.06
N GLY A 174 -9.66 13.12 28.56
CA GLY A 174 -9.91 13.34 27.13
C GLY A 174 -10.43 12.10 26.42
N ALA A 175 -10.69 12.23 25.13
CA ALA A 175 -11.14 11.12 24.30
C ALA A 175 -10.00 10.11 24.05
N PRO A 176 -10.33 8.80 23.86
CA PRO A 176 -9.33 7.74 23.73
C PRO A 176 -8.24 8.01 22.71
N ASP A 177 -8.56 8.63 21.57
CA ASP A 177 -7.65 9.02 20.49
C ASP A 177 -6.51 9.98 20.91
N ARG A 178 -6.62 10.61 22.08
CA ARG A 178 -5.62 11.55 22.62
C ARG A 178 -4.75 10.97 23.73
N TRP A 179 -5.01 9.73 24.11
CA TRP A 179 -4.25 9.05 25.14
C TRP A 179 -2.88 8.65 24.62
N GLY A 180 -1.89 8.57 25.51
CA GLY A 180 -0.57 8.03 25.14
C GLY A 180 -0.50 6.52 25.37
N LEU A 181 0.53 5.86 24.81
CA LEU A 181 0.79 4.43 25.03
C LEU A 181 0.66 3.97 26.49
N GLY A 182 1.12 4.79 27.44
CA GLY A 182 1.01 4.47 28.87
C GLY A 182 -0.42 4.39 29.39
N ASP A 183 -1.29 5.28 28.91
CA ASP A 183 -2.70 5.30 29.26
C ASP A 183 -3.41 4.10 28.63
N TYR A 184 -3.10 3.78 27.36
CA TYR A 184 -3.62 2.59 26.69
C TYR A 184 -3.25 1.29 27.41
N ILE A 185 -1.99 1.12 27.80
CA ILE A 185 -1.54 -0.07 28.54
C ILE A 185 -2.30 -0.19 29.86
N GLY A 186 -2.38 0.89 30.64
CA GLY A 186 -3.03 0.87 31.95
C GLY A 186 -4.54 0.60 31.87
N VAL A 187 -5.21 1.17 30.86
CA VAL A 187 -6.64 0.92 30.63
C VAL A 187 -6.86 -0.51 30.15
N ALA A 188 -6.08 -1.00 29.19
CA ALA A 188 -6.21 -2.36 28.68
C ALA A 188 -5.94 -3.41 29.77
N GLU A 189 -4.96 -3.18 30.64
CA GLU A 189 -4.70 -4.06 31.80
C GLU A 189 -5.88 -4.02 32.81
N THR A 190 -6.41 -2.83 33.11
CA THR A 190 -7.56 -2.69 34.03
C THR A 190 -8.80 -3.41 33.50
N LEU A 191 -9.03 -3.34 32.19
CA LEU A 191 -10.12 -4.03 31.51
C LEU A 191 -9.82 -5.51 31.20
N SER A 192 -8.66 -6.03 31.62
CA SER A 192 -8.22 -7.41 31.33
C SER A 192 -8.23 -7.77 29.83
N LEU A 193 -8.02 -6.78 28.96
CA LEU A 193 -7.91 -6.95 27.51
C LEU A 193 -6.53 -7.50 27.09
N ILE A 194 -5.54 -7.34 27.95
CA ILE A 194 -4.21 -7.91 27.83
C ILE A 194 -3.84 -8.61 29.15
N ASP A 195 -2.99 -9.63 29.07
CA ASP A 195 -2.47 -10.28 30.27
C ASP A 195 -1.36 -9.44 30.95
N ALA A 196 -1.06 -9.78 32.20
CA ALA A 196 -0.08 -9.05 33.01
C ALA A 196 1.35 -9.12 32.46
N ASP A 197 1.72 -10.19 31.73
CA ASP A 197 3.05 -10.28 31.12
C ASP A 197 3.15 -9.33 29.92
N THR A 198 2.11 -9.28 29.09
CA THR A 198 1.95 -8.37 27.96
C THR A 198 1.98 -6.92 28.42
N ALA A 199 1.24 -6.58 29.49
CA ALA A 199 1.26 -5.24 30.08
C ALA A 199 2.66 -4.85 30.55
N LYS A 200 3.39 -5.79 31.17
CA LYS A 200 4.77 -5.58 31.61
C LYS A 200 5.71 -5.38 30.42
N GLN A 201 5.60 -6.18 29.37
CA GLN A 201 6.41 -6.05 28.15
C GLN A 201 6.16 -4.71 27.45
N ALA A 202 4.89 -4.31 27.30
CA ALA A 202 4.51 -3.04 26.69
C ALA A 202 5.01 -1.84 27.53
N THR A 203 4.96 -1.95 28.85
CA THR A 203 5.48 -0.92 29.77
C THR A 203 6.99 -0.75 29.63
N LEU A 204 7.74 -1.84 29.39
CA LEU A 204 9.18 -1.76 29.13
C LEU A 204 9.47 -1.06 27.80
N ALA A 205 8.65 -1.29 26.78
CA ALA A 205 8.81 -0.71 25.44
C ALA A 205 8.45 0.79 25.37
N LYS A 206 7.75 1.33 26.37
CA LYS A 206 7.36 2.75 26.46
C LYS A 206 8.54 3.71 26.69
N ASN A 207 9.69 3.22 27.17
CA ASN A 207 10.79 4.04 27.69
C ASN A 207 11.86 4.40 26.67
#